data_AF-A0AAW0G9E1-F1
#
_entry.id   AF-A0AAW0G9E1-F1
#
_cell.length_a   1.000
_cell.length_b   1.000
_cell.length_c   1.000
_cell.angle_alpha   90.00
_cell.angle_beta   90.00
_cell.angle_gamma   90.00
#
_symmetry.space_group_name_H-M   'P 1'
#
loop_
_entity.id
_entity.type
_entity.pdbx_description
1 polymer ?
#
loop_
_entity_poly.entity_id
_entity_poly.type
_entity_poly.pdbx_seq_one_letter_code
_entity_poly.pdbx_strand_id
1 'polypeptide(L)'
;MDGFDLDLQTTKFDLRDLPQFIYDMGQGVPKSTKYSLMFPSYIQLTLTELRMHLRDYPLPLLHLPPDSHEKALNLEGHLVISEVLIKKAEHLRKLYIPLTKHMKNIEKDKHYSLTIEKSLSTVKLYTDIQVKFGSKLPSRFVWGQSYQFGIQQVMLNFDQFSKPPVDPSMKLGFWDKLRLIMHGKFKIITGPSNGLEVAFKGSRDPYDLFDSSSGFVLAFSDNVEWKVNENDDSRLFFDIKSDKISWYIPNYLISPLLSWTRESSKFVYLPNTKRFVSSCFAYYLDDTSSDSIDPIEVQSDLVEKQVLNLHGGVNFKVGFILQRKRS
;
A
#
# COMPACT_ATOMS: atom_id res chain seq x y z
N MET A 1 -0.71 14.98 -3.81
CA MET A 1 -1.89 14.12 -3.57
C MET A 1 -3.03 15.08 -3.64
N ASP A 2 -3.82 14.96 -4.69
CA ASP A 2 -4.71 16.03 -5.09
C ASP A 2 -6.14 15.52 -5.03
N GLY A 3 -7.07 16.42 -4.71
CA GLY A 3 -8.48 16.10 -4.58
C GLY A 3 -8.78 15.03 -3.54
N PHE A 4 -8.11 15.09 -2.37
CA PHE A 4 -8.37 14.20 -1.25
C PHE A 4 -9.76 14.42 -0.66
N ASP A 5 -10.61 13.40 -0.76
CA ASP A 5 -11.91 13.38 -0.13
C ASP A 5 -12.09 12.04 0.59
N LEU A 6 -12.20 12.10 1.92
CA LEU A 6 -12.34 10.95 2.80
C LEU A 6 -13.63 11.10 3.60
N ASP A 7 -14.56 10.18 3.36
CA ASP A 7 -15.79 10.06 4.12
C ASP A 7 -15.75 8.82 5.01
N LEU A 8 -16.12 9.03 6.27
CA LEU A 8 -16.21 7.98 7.30
C LEU A 8 -17.67 7.88 7.74
N GLN A 9 -18.33 6.83 7.26
CA GLN A 9 -19.73 6.58 7.53
C GLN A 9 -19.90 5.41 8.51
N THR A 10 -21.11 5.27 9.03
CA THR A 10 -21.53 4.03 9.71
C THR A 10 -21.49 2.85 8.74
N THR A 11 -21.40 1.63 9.26
CA THR A 11 -21.43 0.43 8.43
C THR A 11 -22.70 0.39 7.57
N LYS A 12 -22.56 -0.12 6.34
CA LYS A 12 -23.71 -0.35 5.45
C LYS A 12 -24.57 -1.53 5.91
N PHE A 13 -24.00 -2.44 6.72
CA PHE A 13 -24.72 -3.54 7.36
C PHE A 13 -25.13 -3.16 8.80
N ASP A 14 -26.15 -3.85 9.33
CA ASP A 14 -26.63 -3.67 10.71
C ASP A 14 -25.54 -4.10 11.70
N LEU A 15 -25.33 -3.32 12.76
CA LEU A 15 -24.38 -3.64 13.83
C LEU A 15 -24.61 -5.02 14.47
N ARG A 16 -25.82 -5.58 14.37
CA ARG A 16 -26.13 -6.96 14.80
C ARG A 16 -25.39 -8.02 13.98
N ASP A 17 -25.05 -7.74 12.73
CA ASP A 17 -24.33 -8.62 11.82
C ASP A 17 -22.80 -8.45 11.93
N LEU A 18 -22.33 -7.52 12.77
CA LEU A 18 -20.90 -7.31 13.01
C LEU A 18 -20.14 -8.58 13.45
N PRO A 19 -20.68 -9.44 14.35
CA PRO A 19 -20.01 -10.69 14.70
C PRO A 19 -19.92 -11.67 13.52
N GLN A 20 -20.87 -11.61 12.58
CA GLN A 20 -20.84 -12.41 11.36
C GLN A 20 -19.72 -11.91 10.44
N PHE A 21 -19.64 -10.59 10.21
CA PHE A 21 -18.57 -9.98 9.42
C PHE A 21 -17.17 -10.34 9.96
N ILE A 22 -16.98 -10.26 11.28
CA ILE A 22 -15.70 -10.62 11.92
C ILE A 22 -15.43 -12.13 11.81
N TYR A 23 -16.44 -12.98 11.90
CA TYR A 23 -16.28 -14.42 11.69
C TYR A 23 -15.79 -14.72 10.26
N ASP A 24 -16.41 -14.09 9.27
CA ASP A 24 -16.11 -14.31 7.85
C ASP A 24 -14.74 -13.76 7.44
N MET A 25 -14.40 -12.53 7.87
CA MET A 25 -13.11 -11.91 7.54
C MET A 25 -11.98 -12.39 8.45
N GLY A 26 -12.29 -12.80 9.67
CA GLY A 26 -11.32 -13.19 10.70
C GLY A 26 -10.94 -14.66 10.72
N GLN A 27 -11.23 -15.42 9.65
CA GLN A 27 -10.89 -16.84 9.55
C GLN A 27 -11.55 -17.69 10.67
N GLY A 28 -12.82 -17.41 10.97
CA GLY A 28 -13.61 -18.20 11.93
C GLY A 28 -13.50 -17.76 13.39
N VAL A 29 -13.18 -16.48 13.66
CA VAL A 29 -13.21 -15.92 15.03
C VAL A 29 -14.59 -16.16 15.65
N PRO A 30 -14.70 -16.76 16.84
CA PRO A 30 -16.00 -17.08 17.44
C PRO A 30 -16.90 -15.84 17.59
N LYS A 31 -18.17 -15.96 17.20
CA LYS A 31 -19.16 -14.86 17.27
C LYS A 31 -19.45 -14.39 18.70
N SER A 32 -19.17 -15.23 19.70
CA SER A 32 -19.32 -14.91 21.12
C SER A 32 -18.14 -14.13 21.71
N THR A 33 -17.14 -13.77 20.90
CA THR A 33 -15.97 -13.02 21.34
C THR A 33 -16.39 -11.64 21.87
N LYS A 34 -15.88 -11.28 23.04
CA LYS A 34 -16.12 -9.96 23.63
C LYS A 34 -14.95 -9.04 23.29
N TYR A 35 -15.24 -7.77 23.02
CA TYR A 35 -14.25 -6.78 22.59
C TYR A 35 -14.16 -5.63 23.61
N SER A 36 -12.95 -5.14 23.85
CA SER A 36 -12.66 -3.94 24.65
C SER A 36 -12.67 -2.68 23.79
N LEU A 37 -12.21 -2.79 22.55
CA LEU A 37 -12.27 -1.76 21.52
C LEU A 37 -13.03 -2.32 20.32
N MET A 38 -13.98 -1.57 19.80
CA MET A 38 -14.69 -1.88 18.57
C MET A 38 -14.97 -0.59 17.82
N PHE A 39 -14.47 -0.49 16.60
CA PHE A 39 -14.67 0.64 15.71
C PHE A 39 -15.06 0.11 14.32
N PRO A 40 -16.36 -0.07 14.06
CA PRO A 40 -16.88 -0.46 12.76
C PRO A 40 -17.17 0.80 11.93
N SER A 41 -16.65 0.86 10.72
CA SER A 41 -16.81 2.01 9.83
C SER A 41 -16.93 1.56 8.37
N TYR A 42 -17.60 2.39 7.56
CA TYR A 42 -17.49 2.33 6.11
C TYR A 42 -16.65 3.50 5.64
N ILE A 43 -15.60 3.20 4.89
CA ILE A 43 -14.65 4.18 4.39
C ILE A 43 -14.89 4.37 2.92
N GLN A 44 -14.99 5.63 2.50
CA GLN A 44 -14.96 6.01 1.09
C GLN A 44 -13.88 7.06 0.90
N LEU A 45 -12.91 6.78 0.04
CA LEU A 45 -11.78 7.65 -0.25
C LEU A 45 -11.70 7.85 -1.76
N THR A 46 -11.85 9.10 -2.21
CA THR A 46 -11.65 9.46 -3.61
C THR A 46 -10.48 10.40 -3.78
N LEU A 47 -9.64 10.16 -4.79
CA LEU A 47 -8.47 10.97 -5.13
C LEU A 47 -8.45 11.31 -6.61
N THR A 48 -8.05 12.52 -6.97
CA THR A 48 -7.80 12.88 -8.37
C THR A 48 -6.44 12.39 -8.83
N GLU A 49 -5.46 12.32 -7.94
CA GLU A 49 -4.14 11.71 -8.21
C GLU A 49 -3.58 11.09 -6.94
N LEU A 50 -2.95 9.91 -7.09
CA LEU A 50 -2.16 9.30 -6.02
C LEU A 50 -0.71 9.12 -6.46
N ARG A 51 0.21 9.61 -5.65
CA ARG A 51 1.64 9.39 -5.82
C ARG A 51 2.27 9.02 -4.49
N MET A 52 3.04 7.94 -4.48
CA MET A 52 3.79 7.50 -3.30
C MET A 52 5.27 7.43 -3.64
N HIS A 53 6.04 8.36 -3.08
CA HIS A 53 7.50 8.32 -3.11
C HIS A 53 8.03 7.79 -1.78
N LEU A 54 8.98 6.87 -1.82
CA LEU A 54 9.69 6.44 -0.60
C LEU A 54 10.79 7.45 -0.20
N ARG A 55 11.46 8.02 -1.21
CA ARG A 55 12.53 9.02 -1.12
C ARG A 55 12.51 9.89 -2.37
N ASP A 56 13.57 10.64 -2.62
CA ASP A 56 13.86 11.41 -3.82
C ASP A 56 14.10 10.58 -5.10
N TYR A 57 13.61 9.34 -5.14
CA TYR A 57 13.74 8.46 -6.29
C TYR A 57 12.96 8.99 -7.49
N PRO A 58 13.49 8.83 -8.71
CA PRO A 58 12.88 9.39 -9.92
C PRO A 58 11.60 8.66 -10.33
N LEU A 59 11.46 7.38 -10.00
CA LEU A 59 10.21 6.65 -10.19
C LEU A 59 9.47 6.52 -8.85
N PRO A 60 8.21 6.97 -8.76
CA PRO A 60 7.40 6.72 -7.57
C PRO A 60 7.13 5.22 -7.40
N LEU A 61 6.98 4.78 -6.14
CA LEU A 61 6.62 3.39 -5.82
C LEU A 61 5.22 3.05 -6.36
N LEU A 62 4.29 4.00 -6.24
CA LEU A 62 2.94 3.91 -6.78
C LEU A 62 2.59 5.24 -7.41
N HIS A 63 2.07 5.20 -8.63
CA HIS A 63 1.55 6.36 -9.35
C HIS A 63 0.24 6.03 -10.05
N LEU A 64 -0.81 6.75 -9.64
CA LEU A 64 -2.12 6.77 -10.28
C LEU A 64 -2.30 8.16 -10.90
N PRO A 65 -2.06 8.31 -12.22
CA PRO A 65 -2.12 9.60 -12.90
C PRO A 65 -3.54 10.18 -12.90
N PRO A 66 -3.68 11.52 -12.90
CA PRO A 66 -4.99 12.16 -12.99
C PRO A 66 -5.64 11.94 -14.35
N ASP A 67 -6.97 11.91 -14.38
CA ASP A 67 -7.77 11.94 -15.60
C ASP A 67 -8.80 13.07 -15.53
N SER A 68 -9.26 13.54 -16.70
CA SER A 68 -10.22 14.63 -16.80
C SER A 68 -11.66 14.18 -16.50
N HIS A 69 -11.99 12.90 -16.67
CA HIS A 69 -13.36 12.41 -16.54
C HIS A 69 -13.59 11.56 -15.30
N GLU A 70 -12.64 10.71 -14.93
CA GLU A 70 -12.72 9.87 -13.73
C GLU A 70 -11.73 10.30 -12.64
N LYS A 71 -12.05 9.92 -11.39
CA LYS A 71 -11.11 10.01 -10.26
C LYS A 71 -10.10 8.87 -10.38
N ALA A 72 -8.82 9.17 -10.19
CA ALA A 72 -7.74 8.19 -10.30
C ALA A 72 -7.89 7.04 -9.29
N LEU A 73 -8.31 7.35 -8.05
CA LEU A 73 -8.59 6.36 -7.01
C LEU A 73 -10.02 6.57 -6.49
N ASN A 74 -10.80 5.49 -6.43
CA ASN A 74 -11.97 5.40 -5.57
C ASN A 74 -11.87 4.13 -4.74
N LEU A 75 -11.59 4.27 -3.45
CA LEU A 75 -11.52 3.19 -2.47
C LEU A 75 -12.78 3.22 -1.64
N GLU A 76 -13.45 2.09 -1.54
CA GLU A 76 -14.64 1.94 -0.71
C GLU A 76 -14.63 0.60 0.01
N GLY A 77 -15.08 0.56 1.26
CA GLY A 77 -15.06 -0.71 2.00
C GLY A 77 -15.40 -0.63 3.48
N HIS A 78 -15.65 -1.79 4.07
CA HIS A 78 -15.83 -1.92 5.51
C HIS A 78 -14.49 -2.05 6.20
N LEU A 79 -14.27 -1.23 7.22
CA LEU A 79 -13.12 -1.30 8.11
C LEU A 79 -13.61 -1.49 9.56
N VAL A 80 -13.26 -2.63 10.15
CA VAL A 80 -13.57 -2.94 11.55
C VAL A 80 -12.27 -3.10 12.33
N ILE A 81 -11.99 -2.15 13.21
CA ILE A 81 -10.87 -2.22 14.15
C ILE A 81 -11.39 -2.77 15.46
N SER A 82 -10.74 -3.80 16.00
CA SER A 82 -11.19 -4.43 17.24
C SER A 82 -10.04 -4.88 18.13
N GLU A 83 -10.29 -4.88 19.43
CA GLU A 83 -9.39 -5.45 20.43
C GLU A 83 -10.19 -6.39 21.33
N VAL A 84 -9.71 -7.63 21.51
CA VAL A 84 -10.41 -8.64 22.31
C VAL A 84 -10.34 -8.28 23.79
N LEU A 85 -11.48 -8.36 24.47
CA LEU A 85 -11.58 -8.14 25.91
C LEU A 85 -10.95 -9.32 26.66
N ILE A 86 -9.81 -9.08 27.29
CA ILE A 86 -9.17 -10.05 28.18
C ILE A 86 -9.40 -9.63 29.63
N LYS A 87 -10.03 -10.52 30.42
CA LYS A 87 -10.32 -10.28 31.85
C LYS A 87 -9.24 -10.84 32.80
N LYS A 88 -8.30 -11.63 32.28
CA LYS A 88 -7.24 -12.24 33.08
C LYS A 88 -6.21 -11.17 33.46
N ALA A 89 -5.90 -11.07 34.75
CA ALA A 89 -4.95 -10.10 35.28
C ALA A 89 -3.54 -10.20 34.65
N GLU A 90 -3.14 -11.41 34.24
CA GLU A 90 -1.86 -11.70 33.56
C GLU A 90 -1.68 -10.95 32.23
N HIS A 91 -2.78 -10.56 31.58
CA HIS A 91 -2.77 -9.85 30.30
C HIS A 91 -3.05 -8.34 30.44
N LEU A 92 -3.22 -7.86 31.67
CA LEU A 92 -3.44 -6.44 31.98
C LEU A 92 -2.15 -5.83 32.53
N ARG A 93 -1.70 -4.76 31.91
CA ARG A 93 -0.52 -4.00 32.33
C ARG A 93 -0.94 -2.75 33.08
N LYS A 94 -0.47 -2.59 34.31
CA LYS A 94 -0.57 -1.32 35.04
C LYS A 94 0.54 -0.38 34.58
N LEU A 95 0.17 0.76 34.04
CA LEU A 95 1.08 1.82 33.63
C LEU A 95 0.89 3.00 34.57
N TYR A 96 1.97 3.36 35.27
CA TYR A 96 1.98 4.47 36.22
C TYR A 96 2.48 5.72 35.49
N ILE A 97 1.62 6.73 35.36
CA ILE A 97 1.94 8.02 34.75
C ILE A 97 2.08 9.06 35.85
N PRO A 98 3.28 9.61 36.07
CA PRO A 98 3.44 10.76 36.95
C PRO A 98 2.86 12.01 36.27
N LEU A 99 1.97 12.74 36.95
CA LEU A 99 1.38 13.98 36.41
C LEU A 99 2.28 15.21 36.64
N THR A 100 3.32 15.07 37.48
CA THR A 100 4.27 16.15 37.81
C THR A 100 5.71 15.67 37.67
N LYS A 101 6.59 16.51 37.10
CA LYS A 101 8.02 16.19 36.84
C LYS A 101 8.88 15.97 38.09
N HIS A 102 8.45 16.42 39.27
CA HIS A 102 9.22 16.36 40.52
C HIS A 102 8.94 15.12 41.37
N MET A 103 8.19 14.14 40.83
CA MET A 103 7.77 12.97 41.58
C MET A 103 8.93 11.96 41.71
N LYS A 104 9.45 11.78 42.94
CA LYS A 104 10.51 10.82 43.25
C LYS A 104 10.00 9.49 43.79
N ASN A 105 8.75 9.43 44.28
CA ASN A 105 8.21 8.24 44.94
C ASN A 105 6.71 8.06 44.64
N ILE A 106 6.37 7.00 43.90
CA ILE A 106 5.04 6.78 43.31
C ILE A 106 4.00 6.36 44.37
N GLU A 107 4.44 5.76 45.48
CA GLU A 107 3.51 5.19 46.48
C GLU A 107 2.93 6.20 47.47
N LYS A 108 3.60 7.33 47.72
CA LYS A 108 3.18 8.33 48.73
C LYS A 108 2.21 9.37 48.19
N ASP A 109 2.27 9.69 46.89
CA ASP A 109 1.51 10.78 46.26
C ASP A 109 0.49 10.26 45.23
N LYS A 110 -0.48 9.45 45.71
CA LYS A 110 -1.57 8.90 44.87
C LYS A 110 -2.41 9.97 44.15
N HIS A 111 -2.39 11.21 44.62
CA HIS A 111 -3.16 12.32 44.05
C HIS A 111 -2.50 12.93 42.81
N TYR A 112 -1.20 12.65 42.59
CA TYR A 112 -0.41 13.19 41.48
C TYR A 112 0.09 12.10 40.51
N SER A 113 -0.44 10.88 40.62
CA SER A 113 -0.15 9.78 39.71
C SER A 113 -1.44 9.18 39.16
N LEU A 114 -1.43 8.83 37.88
CA LEU A 114 -2.51 8.12 37.22
C LEU A 114 -2.06 6.68 36.95
N THR A 115 -2.81 5.71 37.46
CA THR A 115 -2.58 4.30 37.11
C THR A 115 -3.57 3.91 36.02
N ILE A 116 -3.06 3.65 34.82
CA ILE A 116 -3.88 3.19 33.68
C ILE A 116 -3.64 1.70 33.49
N GLU A 117 -4.71 0.91 33.48
CA GLU A 117 -4.65 -0.50 33.08
C GLU A 117 -4.76 -0.58 31.55
N LYS A 118 -3.70 -1.06 30.89
CA LYS A 118 -3.65 -1.26 29.44
C LYS A 118 -3.64 -2.76 29.12
N SER A 119 -4.50 -3.18 28.19
CA SER A 119 -4.51 -4.55 27.71
C SER A 119 -3.27 -4.85 26.83
N LEU A 120 -2.72 -6.05 26.99
CA LEU A 120 -1.64 -6.59 26.16
C LEU A 120 -2.16 -7.23 24.86
N SER A 121 -3.47 -7.29 24.64
CA SER A 121 -4.05 -7.75 23.38
C SER A 121 -3.59 -6.91 22.18
N THR A 122 -3.44 -7.59 21.04
CA THR A 122 -3.17 -6.96 19.77
C THR A 122 -4.48 -6.44 19.18
N VAL A 123 -4.45 -5.20 18.68
CA VAL A 123 -5.55 -4.64 17.90
C VAL A 123 -5.56 -5.33 16.54
N LYS A 124 -6.70 -5.89 16.15
CA LYS A 124 -6.93 -6.54 14.86
C LYS A 124 -7.78 -5.66 13.97
N LEU A 125 -7.56 -5.77 12.67
CA LEU A 125 -8.26 -5.05 11.64
C LEU A 125 -8.89 -6.06 10.69
N TYR A 126 -10.21 -5.99 10.57
CA TYR A 126 -11.00 -6.78 9.61
C TYR A 126 -11.47 -5.87 8.50
N THR A 127 -11.21 -6.24 7.26
CA THR A 127 -11.46 -5.36 6.12
C THR A 127 -12.03 -6.09 4.91
N ASP A 128 -12.96 -5.43 4.23
CA ASP A 128 -13.42 -5.80 2.90
C ASP A 128 -13.40 -4.52 2.06
N ILE A 129 -12.30 -4.32 1.32
CA ILE A 129 -12.05 -3.09 0.57
C ILE A 129 -11.99 -3.39 -0.92
N GLN A 130 -12.74 -2.59 -1.66
CA GLN A 130 -12.68 -2.51 -3.11
C GLN A 130 -12.06 -1.19 -3.53
N VAL A 131 -11.20 -1.24 -4.53
CA VAL A 131 -10.51 -0.09 -5.10
C VAL A 131 -10.75 -0.05 -6.59
N LYS A 132 -11.28 1.06 -7.10
CA LYS A 132 -11.41 1.34 -8.53
C LYS A 132 -10.31 2.28 -8.98
N PHE A 133 -9.57 1.91 -10.02
CA PHE A 133 -8.63 2.78 -10.73
C PHE A 133 -9.26 3.36 -12.00
N GLY A 134 -9.39 4.69 -12.02
CA GLY A 134 -10.04 5.46 -13.08
C GLY A 134 -9.06 6.42 -13.76
N SER A 135 -8.12 5.89 -14.54
CA SER A 135 -7.18 6.71 -15.31
C SER A 135 -6.88 6.10 -16.67
N LYS A 136 -6.88 6.95 -17.71
CA LYS A 136 -6.52 6.59 -19.08
C LYS A 136 -5.05 6.16 -19.19
N LEU A 137 -4.19 6.79 -18.40
CA LEU A 137 -2.79 6.41 -18.31
C LEU A 137 -2.67 5.22 -17.34
N PRO A 138 -1.82 4.23 -17.66
CA PRO A 138 -1.70 3.04 -16.84
C PRO A 138 -1.18 3.38 -15.43
N SER A 139 -1.83 2.78 -14.45
CA SER A 139 -1.47 2.87 -13.04
C SER A 139 -0.23 2.04 -12.78
N ARG A 140 0.87 2.65 -12.35
CA ARG A 140 2.17 1.97 -12.24
C ARG A 140 2.57 1.72 -10.80
N PHE A 141 2.88 0.47 -10.50
CA PHE A 141 3.56 0.04 -9.28
C PHE A 141 5.01 -0.35 -9.60
N VAL A 142 5.96 0.31 -8.97
CA VAL A 142 7.40 0.06 -9.18
C VAL A 142 7.92 -0.79 -8.03
N TRP A 143 8.59 -1.89 -8.37
CA TRP A 143 9.23 -2.78 -7.41
C TRP A 143 10.65 -3.11 -7.87
N GLY A 144 11.59 -3.28 -6.94
CA GLY A 144 12.95 -3.65 -7.31
C GLY A 144 13.90 -3.72 -6.12
N GLN A 145 15.07 -4.32 -6.33
CA GLN A 145 16.10 -4.44 -5.29
C GLN A 145 16.62 -3.06 -4.83
N SER A 146 16.66 -2.08 -5.74
CA SER A 146 17.00 -0.69 -5.43
C SER A 146 16.05 -0.02 -4.44
N TYR A 147 14.76 -0.36 -4.46
CA TYR A 147 13.74 0.19 -3.56
C TYR A 147 13.68 -0.52 -2.21
N GLN A 148 14.31 -1.70 -2.09
CA GLN A 148 14.26 -2.54 -0.90
C GLN A 148 14.72 -1.80 0.36
N PHE A 149 15.75 -0.96 0.27
CA PHE A 149 16.21 -0.16 1.41
C PHE A 149 15.18 0.88 1.86
N GLY A 150 14.52 1.55 0.91
CA GLY A 150 13.44 2.49 1.22
C GLY A 150 12.26 1.80 1.88
N ILE A 151 11.87 0.63 1.36
CA ILE A 151 10.77 -0.18 1.90
C ILE A 151 11.12 -0.65 3.32
N GLN A 152 12.33 -1.16 3.55
CA GLN A 152 12.78 -1.57 4.88
C GLN A 152 12.77 -0.43 5.89
N GLN A 153 13.18 0.78 5.50
CA GLN A 153 13.10 1.93 6.38
C GLN A 153 11.66 2.28 6.74
N VAL A 154 10.74 2.25 5.77
CA VAL A 154 9.30 2.44 6.02
C VAL A 154 8.79 1.36 6.97
N MET A 155 9.15 0.09 6.76
CA MET A 155 8.77 -1.01 7.66
C MET A 155 9.27 -0.80 9.09
N LEU A 156 10.51 -0.35 9.29
CA LEU A 156 11.08 -0.03 10.61
C LEU A 156 10.33 1.11 11.30
N ASN A 157 9.97 2.15 10.55
CA ASN A 157 9.17 3.26 11.07
C ASN A 157 7.76 2.80 11.43
N PHE A 158 7.13 1.95 10.60
CA PHE A 158 5.83 1.38 10.92
C PHE A 158 5.86 0.48 12.15
N ASP A 159 6.97 -0.23 12.39
CA ASP A 159 7.14 -1.06 13.57
C ASP A 159 7.09 -0.25 14.87
N GLN A 160 7.48 1.04 14.83
CA GLN A 160 7.42 1.93 15.98
C GLN A 160 5.99 2.33 16.39
N PHE A 161 5.01 2.27 15.48
CA PHE A 161 3.60 2.47 15.85
C PHE A 161 3.04 1.30 16.66
N SER A 162 3.69 0.15 16.62
CA SER A 162 3.28 -1.02 17.39
C SER A 162 3.80 -0.97 18.83
N LYS A 163 3.08 -1.61 19.76
CA LYS A 163 3.47 -1.68 21.17
C LYS A 163 4.90 -2.27 21.27
N PRO A 164 5.81 -1.67 22.05
CA PRO A 164 7.14 -2.23 22.22
C PRO A 164 7.00 -3.64 22.84
N PRO A 165 7.77 -4.63 22.34
CA PRO A 165 7.69 -5.98 22.85
C PRO A 165 8.19 -5.98 24.29
N VAL A 166 7.35 -6.49 25.19
CA VAL A 166 7.64 -6.64 26.62
C VAL A 166 8.16 -8.04 26.92
N ASP A 167 7.84 -9.00 26.05
CA ASP A 167 8.33 -10.37 26.14
C ASP A 167 9.81 -10.42 25.73
N PRO A 168 10.69 -11.13 26.48
CA PRO A 168 12.07 -11.40 26.08
C PRO A 168 12.22 -12.16 24.75
N SER A 169 11.13 -12.63 24.13
CA SER A 169 11.17 -13.26 22.81
C SER A 169 11.60 -12.31 21.69
N MET A 170 12.09 -12.91 20.59
CA MET A 170 12.52 -12.16 19.41
C MET A 170 11.34 -11.39 18.81
N LYS A 171 11.56 -10.11 18.47
CA LYS A 171 10.53 -9.27 17.87
C LYS A 171 10.01 -9.91 16.58
N LEU A 172 8.69 -10.04 16.49
CA LEU A 172 8.01 -10.42 15.24
C LEU A 172 8.39 -9.42 14.15
N GLY A 173 8.82 -9.93 13.00
CA GLY A 173 9.09 -9.11 11.82
C GLY A 173 7.82 -8.42 11.33
N PHE A 174 7.98 -7.28 10.64
CA PHE A 174 6.85 -6.47 10.15
C PHE A 174 5.82 -7.29 9.37
N TRP A 175 6.25 -8.14 8.42
CA TRP A 175 5.34 -8.94 7.60
C TRP A 175 4.55 -9.98 8.39
N ASP A 176 5.17 -10.58 9.41
CA ASP A 176 4.48 -11.55 10.28
C ASP A 176 3.48 -10.84 11.18
N LYS A 177 3.86 -9.67 11.71
CA LYS A 177 2.98 -8.79 12.49
C LYS A 177 1.79 -8.29 11.64
N LEU A 178 2.04 -7.86 10.41
CA LEU A 178 1.00 -7.40 9.50
C LEU A 178 -0.01 -8.52 9.24
N ARG A 179 0.45 -9.75 8.99
CA ARG A 179 -0.40 -10.94 8.84
C ARG A 179 -1.24 -11.25 10.09
N LEU A 180 -0.71 -11.01 11.28
CA LEU A 180 -1.42 -11.22 12.54
C LEU A 180 -2.47 -10.14 12.86
N ILE A 181 -2.29 -8.94 12.31
CA ILE A 181 -3.13 -7.77 12.58
C ILE A 181 -4.22 -7.62 11.52
N MET A 182 -3.85 -7.73 10.25
CA MET A 182 -4.70 -7.44 9.10
C MET A 182 -5.34 -8.73 8.59
N HIS A 183 -6.66 -8.77 8.63
CA HIS A 183 -7.48 -9.87 8.14
C HIS A 183 -8.52 -9.29 7.17
N GLY A 184 -8.66 -9.90 5.99
CA GLY A 184 -9.62 -9.37 5.04
C GLY A 184 -9.36 -9.75 3.60
N LYS A 185 -10.16 -9.12 2.75
CA LYS A 185 -10.12 -9.26 1.30
C LYS A 185 -9.87 -7.89 0.68
N PHE A 186 -9.13 -7.90 -0.41
CA PHE A 186 -8.81 -6.68 -1.13
C PHE A 186 -8.98 -6.91 -2.61
N LYS A 187 -9.71 -6.00 -3.27
CA LYS A 187 -10.04 -6.12 -4.68
C LYS A 187 -9.71 -4.82 -5.39
N ILE A 188 -8.86 -4.87 -6.40
CA ILE A 188 -8.62 -3.76 -7.32
C ILE A 188 -9.36 -4.05 -8.63
N ILE A 189 -10.09 -3.06 -9.13
CA ILE A 189 -10.78 -3.11 -10.41
C ILE A 189 -10.36 -1.90 -11.24
N THR A 190 -10.09 -2.13 -12.50
CA THR A 190 -9.72 -1.11 -13.47
C THR A 190 -10.79 -1.05 -14.55
N GLY A 191 -11.15 0.16 -14.99
CA GLY A 191 -12.17 0.38 -16.03
C GLY A 191 -11.78 -0.15 -17.42
N PRO A 192 -12.70 -0.10 -18.39
CA PRO A 192 -12.38 -0.39 -19.79
C PRO A 192 -11.33 0.63 -20.28
N SER A 193 -10.35 0.21 -21.08
CA SER A 193 -9.22 1.03 -21.56
C SER A 193 -8.23 1.54 -20.52
N ASN A 194 -8.35 1.14 -19.26
CA ASN A 194 -7.37 1.45 -18.22
C ASN A 194 -6.41 0.26 -18.03
N GLY A 195 -5.20 0.53 -17.55
CA GLY A 195 -4.17 -0.48 -17.32
C GLY A 195 -3.55 -0.46 -15.92
N LEU A 196 -3.08 -1.61 -15.47
CA LEU A 196 -2.25 -1.79 -14.28
C LEU A 196 -0.87 -2.30 -14.70
N GLU A 197 0.17 -1.55 -14.36
CA GLU A 197 1.55 -1.88 -14.66
C GLU A 197 2.31 -2.23 -13.39
N VAL A 198 3.00 -3.36 -13.41
CA VAL A 198 3.98 -3.73 -12.39
C VAL A 198 5.37 -3.65 -13.01
N ALA A 199 6.10 -2.60 -12.67
CA ALA A 199 7.43 -2.31 -13.16
C ALA A 199 8.48 -2.92 -12.23
N PHE A 200 9.25 -3.88 -12.72
CA PHE A 200 10.36 -4.50 -12.00
C PHE A 200 11.68 -3.87 -12.42
N LYS A 201 12.28 -3.10 -11.51
CA LYS A 201 13.57 -2.46 -11.74
C LYS A 201 14.71 -3.47 -11.56
N GLY A 202 15.56 -3.57 -12.58
CA GLY A 202 16.70 -4.52 -12.61
C GLY A 202 17.92 -4.06 -11.81
N SER A 203 18.20 -2.76 -11.78
CA SER A 203 19.39 -2.22 -11.10
C SER A 203 19.24 -2.11 -9.58
N ARG A 204 20.38 -2.17 -8.90
CA ARG A 204 20.52 -1.90 -7.45
C ARG A 204 20.53 -0.40 -7.14
N ASP A 205 20.82 0.44 -8.13
CA ASP A 205 20.75 1.89 -8.01
C ASP A 205 19.34 2.39 -8.41
N PRO A 206 18.60 3.08 -7.52
CA PRO A 206 17.29 3.64 -7.84
C PRO A 206 17.34 4.80 -8.86
N TYR A 207 18.46 5.50 -9.00
CA TYR A 207 18.62 6.67 -9.88
C TYR A 207 19.10 6.32 -11.29
N ASP A 208 19.56 5.10 -11.51
CA ASP A 208 20.04 4.64 -12.80
C ASP A 208 18.87 4.19 -13.68
N LEU A 209 18.39 5.04 -14.58
CA LEU A 209 17.25 4.77 -15.47
C LEU A 209 17.66 4.36 -16.90
N PHE A 210 18.96 4.13 -17.13
CA PHE A 210 19.45 3.78 -18.46
C PHE A 210 19.06 2.36 -18.87
N ASP A 211 19.24 2.04 -20.15
CA ASP A 211 18.76 0.82 -20.82
C ASP A 211 18.98 -0.47 -20.01
N SER A 212 20.22 -0.76 -19.58
CA SER A 212 20.53 -1.97 -18.80
C SER A 212 19.88 -2.04 -17.41
N SER A 213 19.37 -0.92 -16.92
CA SER A 213 18.90 -0.71 -15.55
C SER A 213 17.39 -0.45 -15.45
N SER A 214 16.72 -0.35 -16.60
CA SER A 214 15.27 -0.20 -16.77
C SER A 214 14.50 -1.41 -16.22
N GLY A 215 15.01 -2.61 -16.44
CA GLY A 215 14.35 -3.85 -16.05
C GLY A 215 13.21 -4.20 -16.98
N PHE A 216 12.03 -4.55 -16.45
CA PHE A 216 10.88 -4.93 -17.27
C PHE A 216 9.56 -4.57 -16.61
N VAL A 217 8.51 -4.37 -17.41
CA VAL A 217 7.15 -4.07 -16.96
C VAL A 217 6.24 -5.22 -17.36
N LEU A 218 5.43 -5.67 -16.40
CA LEU A 218 4.29 -6.53 -16.63
C LEU A 218 3.02 -5.67 -16.59
N ALA A 219 2.43 -5.44 -17.75
CA ALA A 219 1.23 -4.62 -17.90
C ALA A 219 0.01 -5.51 -18.11
N PHE A 220 -1.02 -5.29 -17.30
CA PHE A 220 -2.35 -5.84 -17.45
C PHE A 220 -3.24 -4.72 -17.98
N SER A 221 -3.92 -4.95 -19.10
CA SER A 221 -4.73 -3.93 -19.76
C SER A 221 -6.14 -4.45 -19.99
N ASP A 222 -7.09 -3.51 -19.96
CA ASP A 222 -8.52 -3.71 -20.20
C ASP A 222 -9.19 -4.63 -19.16
N ASN A 223 -10.16 -4.06 -18.43
CA ASN A 223 -11.02 -4.75 -17.46
C ASN A 223 -10.23 -5.57 -16.42
N VAL A 224 -9.16 -4.98 -15.87
CA VAL A 224 -8.30 -5.67 -14.91
C VAL A 224 -9.06 -5.86 -13.59
N GLU A 225 -9.15 -7.10 -13.13
CA GLU A 225 -9.68 -7.47 -11.82
C GLU A 225 -8.57 -8.17 -11.05
N TRP A 226 -7.98 -7.50 -10.06
CA TRP A 226 -6.98 -8.06 -9.17
C TRP A 226 -7.58 -8.33 -7.80
N LYS A 227 -7.68 -9.62 -7.46
CA LYS A 227 -8.19 -10.09 -6.20
C LYS A 227 -7.06 -10.60 -5.31
N VAL A 228 -7.08 -10.16 -4.07
CA VAL A 228 -6.16 -10.59 -3.02
C VAL A 228 -6.96 -11.25 -1.91
N ASN A 229 -6.63 -12.51 -1.62
CA ASN A 229 -7.22 -13.30 -0.54
C ASN A 229 -8.75 -13.48 -0.58
N GLU A 230 -9.35 -13.62 -1.77
CA GLU A 230 -10.83 -13.69 -1.91
C GLU A 230 -11.46 -14.90 -1.20
N ASN A 231 -10.82 -16.07 -1.25
CA ASN A 231 -11.38 -17.34 -0.75
C ASN A 231 -10.65 -17.88 0.48
N ASP A 232 -9.78 -17.09 1.12
CA ASP A 232 -8.94 -17.50 2.25
C ASP A 232 -8.07 -18.75 1.98
N ASP A 233 -7.81 -19.05 0.70
CA ASP A 233 -6.93 -20.13 0.26
C ASP A 233 -5.56 -19.58 -0.14
N SER A 234 -4.53 -19.98 0.61
CA SER A 234 -3.12 -19.68 0.32
C SER A 234 -2.67 -20.03 -1.10
N ARG A 235 -3.30 -21.03 -1.75
CA ARG A 235 -2.98 -21.45 -3.13
C ARG A 235 -3.53 -20.50 -4.19
N LEU A 236 -4.49 -19.65 -3.81
CA LEU A 236 -5.15 -18.68 -4.68
C LEU A 236 -5.07 -17.29 -4.05
N PHE A 237 -3.88 -16.94 -3.55
CA PHE A 237 -3.70 -15.70 -2.82
C PHE A 237 -3.82 -14.46 -3.73
N PHE A 238 -3.25 -14.53 -4.93
CA PHE A 238 -3.41 -13.52 -5.98
C PHE A 238 -4.10 -14.13 -7.20
N ASP A 239 -5.18 -13.51 -7.68
CA ASP A 239 -5.86 -13.82 -8.94
C ASP A 239 -6.03 -12.50 -9.70
N ILE A 240 -5.33 -12.35 -10.83
CA ILE A 240 -5.41 -11.19 -11.71
C ILE A 240 -6.03 -11.63 -13.02
N LYS A 241 -7.17 -11.06 -13.36
CA LYS A 241 -7.82 -11.23 -14.66
C LYS A 241 -7.67 -9.95 -15.46
N SER A 242 -7.40 -10.08 -16.75
CA SER A 242 -7.30 -8.96 -17.68
C SER A 242 -7.55 -9.44 -19.10
N ASP A 243 -8.02 -8.59 -20.00
CA ASP A 243 -8.24 -9.01 -21.39
C ASP A 243 -6.91 -9.14 -22.16
N LYS A 244 -5.92 -8.33 -21.78
CA LYS A 244 -4.58 -8.29 -22.39
C LYS A 244 -3.49 -8.27 -21.33
N ILE A 245 -2.39 -8.95 -21.61
CA ILE A 245 -1.16 -8.87 -20.83
C ILE A 245 0.00 -8.58 -21.76
N SER A 246 0.82 -7.60 -21.38
CA SER A 246 2.02 -7.20 -22.12
C SER A 246 3.22 -7.26 -21.19
N TRP A 247 4.31 -7.80 -21.71
CA TRP A 247 5.62 -7.79 -21.07
C TRP A 247 6.58 -7.06 -22.00
N TYR A 248 7.15 -5.96 -21.51
CA TYR A 248 8.09 -5.16 -22.27
C TYR A 248 9.19 -4.54 -21.41
N ILE A 249 10.23 -4.05 -22.07
CA ILE A 249 11.30 -3.24 -21.48
C ILE A 249 10.93 -1.76 -21.66
N PRO A 250 10.83 -0.99 -20.56
CA PRO A 250 10.45 0.42 -20.61
C PRO A 250 11.67 1.32 -20.87
N ASN A 251 11.50 2.36 -21.69
CA ASN A 251 12.45 3.48 -21.74
C ASN A 251 12.00 4.60 -20.79
N TYR A 252 12.56 4.63 -19.59
CA TYR A 252 12.22 5.67 -18.60
C TYR A 252 12.82 7.04 -18.91
N LEU A 253 13.83 7.14 -19.80
CA LEU A 253 14.43 8.43 -20.14
C LEU A 253 13.48 9.30 -20.95
N ILE A 254 12.60 8.68 -21.72
CA ILE A 254 11.54 9.36 -22.47
C ILE A 254 10.31 9.56 -21.57
N SER A 255 10.24 8.94 -20.39
CA SER A 255 9.08 9.12 -19.51
C SER A 255 9.14 10.44 -18.71
N PRO A 256 7.97 11.07 -18.42
CA PRO A 256 7.93 12.24 -17.55
C PRO A 256 8.35 11.86 -16.13
N LEU A 257 9.45 12.45 -15.63
CA LEU A 257 9.94 12.18 -14.28
C LEU A 257 9.27 13.09 -13.27
N LEU A 258 8.56 12.48 -12.33
CA LEU A 258 7.77 13.17 -11.33
C LEU A 258 8.61 13.49 -10.10
N SER A 259 8.79 14.78 -9.81
CA SER A 259 9.49 15.20 -8.59
C SER A 259 8.59 15.07 -7.37
N TRP A 260 9.14 14.60 -6.25
CA TRP A 260 8.45 14.55 -4.96
C TRP A 260 8.17 15.94 -4.36
N THR A 261 8.89 16.97 -4.80
CA THR A 261 8.73 18.36 -4.34
C THR A 261 7.78 19.20 -5.19
N ARG A 262 7.35 18.70 -6.34
CA ARG A 262 6.60 19.48 -7.34
C ARG A 262 5.26 18.82 -7.68
N GLU A 263 4.34 19.64 -8.15
CA GLU A 263 3.11 19.19 -8.79
C GLU A 263 3.42 18.36 -10.04
N SER A 264 2.48 17.50 -10.39
CA SER A 264 2.54 16.53 -11.50
C SER A 264 2.60 17.18 -12.87
N SER A 265 1.96 18.34 -12.99
CA SER A 265 2.05 19.21 -14.16
C SER A 265 3.48 19.69 -14.42
N LYS A 266 4.31 19.83 -13.37
CA LYS A 266 5.69 20.29 -13.44
C LYS A 266 6.67 19.12 -13.39
N PHE A 267 6.48 18.17 -14.30
CA PHE A 267 7.37 17.02 -14.44
C PHE A 267 8.67 17.41 -15.14
N VAL A 268 9.75 16.69 -14.84
CA VAL A 268 11.04 16.87 -15.50
C VAL A 268 11.09 15.94 -16.72
N TYR A 269 11.35 16.51 -17.89
CA TYR A 269 11.47 15.76 -19.14
C TYR A 269 12.93 15.78 -19.61
N LEU A 270 13.66 14.71 -19.30
CA LEU A 270 15.10 14.61 -19.55
C LEU A 270 15.51 14.86 -21.02
N PRO A 271 14.77 14.44 -22.05
CA PRO A 271 15.18 14.68 -23.44
C PRO A 271 15.25 16.16 -23.83
N ASN A 272 14.53 17.04 -23.12
CA ASN A 272 14.63 18.49 -23.34
C ASN A 272 15.81 19.14 -22.59
N THR A 273 16.42 18.41 -21.65
CA THR A 273 17.54 18.93 -20.87
C THR A 273 18.80 18.96 -21.74
N LYS A 274 19.52 20.08 -21.72
CA LYS A 274 20.81 20.24 -22.42
C LYS A 274 21.99 19.73 -21.61
N ARG A 275 21.75 19.19 -20.42
CA ARG A 275 22.77 18.74 -19.47
C ARG A 275 23.15 17.30 -19.80
N PHE A 276 24.43 16.98 -19.65
CA PHE A 276 24.88 15.59 -19.74
C PHE A 276 24.45 14.85 -18.47
N VAL A 277 23.49 13.95 -18.60
CA VAL A 277 22.95 13.17 -17.48
C VAL A 277 23.62 11.80 -17.48
N SER A 278 24.47 11.54 -16.48
CA SER A 278 25.09 10.24 -16.25
C SER A 278 24.39 9.40 -15.17
N SER A 279 23.51 10.03 -14.40
CA SER A 279 22.60 9.40 -13.44
C SER A 279 21.42 10.34 -13.24
N CYS A 280 20.23 9.83 -12.92
CA CYS A 280 19.08 10.67 -12.61
C CYS A 280 19.13 11.18 -11.16
N PHE A 281 20.31 11.25 -10.55
CA PHE A 281 20.47 11.87 -9.26
C PHE A 281 20.23 13.38 -9.38
N ALA A 282 19.52 13.96 -8.41
CA ALA A 282 19.17 15.37 -8.39
C ALA A 282 18.42 15.88 -9.65
N TYR A 283 17.73 15.00 -10.39
CA TYR A 283 16.90 15.39 -11.54
C TYR A 283 15.86 16.47 -11.18
N TYR A 284 15.40 16.49 -9.93
CA TYR A 284 14.46 17.48 -9.40
C TYR A 284 15.02 18.90 -9.27
N LEU A 285 16.33 19.10 -9.47
CA LEU A 285 16.96 20.42 -9.56
C LEU A 285 16.94 20.99 -10.98
N ASP A 286 16.45 20.23 -11.97
CA ASP A 286 16.25 20.76 -13.30
C ASP A 286 14.96 21.59 -13.34
N ASP A 287 15.08 22.85 -13.73
CA ASP A 287 13.98 23.82 -13.80
C ASP A 287 13.42 23.95 -15.22
N THR A 288 13.83 23.08 -16.15
CA THR A 288 13.22 23.02 -17.48
C THR A 288 11.74 22.68 -17.37
N SER A 289 10.88 23.68 -17.61
CA SER A 289 9.43 23.46 -17.62
C SER A 289 9.02 22.73 -18.88
N SER A 290 8.17 21.73 -18.70
CA SER A 290 7.64 20.82 -19.73
C SER A 290 6.21 21.22 -20.11
N ASP A 291 5.88 22.51 -20.02
CA ASP A 291 4.52 23.05 -20.16
C ASP A 291 3.87 22.80 -21.54
N SER A 292 4.62 22.31 -22.53
CA SER A 292 4.17 22.09 -23.91
C SER A 292 4.04 20.62 -24.32
N ILE A 293 4.20 19.66 -23.41
CA ILE A 293 4.21 18.22 -23.74
C ILE A 293 3.02 17.51 -23.10
N ASP A 294 2.19 16.87 -23.92
CA ASP A 294 1.09 16.03 -23.45
C ASP A 294 1.63 14.71 -22.86
N PRO A 295 1.41 14.42 -21.56
CA PRO A 295 1.94 13.21 -20.92
C PRO A 295 1.45 11.90 -21.56
N ILE A 296 0.29 11.95 -22.24
CA ILE A 296 -0.34 10.80 -22.90
C ILE A 296 0.45 10.38 -24.14
N GLU A 297 0.88 11.32 -24.97
CA GLU A 297 1.67 11.03 -26.18
C GLU A 297 3.06 10.47 -25.83
N VAL A 298 3.66 11.00 -24.76
CA VAL A 298 4.96 10.53 -24.28
C VAL A 298 4.88 9.10 -23.74
N GLN A 299 3.75 8.73 -23.13
CA GLN A 299 3.59 7.42 -22.51
C GLN A 299 3.36 6.30 -23.52
N SER A 300 2.84 6.59 -24.73
CA SER A 300 2.77 5.61 -25.81
C SER A 300 4.15 5.17 -26.34
N ASP A 301 5.16 6.04 -26.25
CA ASP A 301 6.52 5.76 -26.72
C ASP A 301 7.42 5.14 -25.64
N LEU A 302 6.85 4.81 -24.47
CA LEU A 302 7.59 4.26 -23.34
C LEU A 302 8.08 2.82 -23.59
N VAL A 303 7.52 2.13 -24.57
CA VAL A 303 7.86 0.73 -24.88
C VAL A 303 9.08 0.67 -25.80
N GLU A 304 10.25 0.37 -25.23
CA GLU A 304 11.48 0.21 -26.03
C GLU A 304 11.51 -1.12 -26.78
N LYS A 305 11.18 -2.19 -26.05
CA LYS A 305 11.17 -3.54 -26.60
C LYS A 305 10.03 -4.34 -26.03
N GLN A 306 9.11 -4.75 -26.89
CA GLN A 306 8.05 -5.68 -26.54
C GLN A 306 8.57 -7.12 -26.56
N VAL A 307 8.45 -7.83 -25.44
CA VAL A 307 8.90 -9.21 -25.29
C VAL A 307 7.75 -10.17 -25.53
N LEU A 308 6.59 -9.87 -24.96
CA LEU A 308 5.40 -10.71 -25.06
C LEU A 308 4.13 -9.86 -25.01
N ASN A 309 3.14 -10.23 -25.80
CA ASN A 309 1.80 -9.62 -25.79
C ASN A 309 0.77 -10.72 -26.03
N LEU A 310 -0.07 -10.99 -25.03
CA LEU A 310 -1.12 -11.99 -25.15
C LEU A 310 -2.49 -11.30 -25.09
N HIS A 311 -3.35 -11.72 -26.01
CA HIS A 311 -4.73 -11.26 -26.15
C HIS A 311 -5.66 -12.46 -25.94
N GLY A 312 -6.88 -12.20 -25.47
CA GLY A 312 -7.94 -13.21 -25.39
C GLY A 312 -8.35 -13.61 -23.97
N GLY A 313 -8.12 -12.74 -22.99
CA GLY A 313 -8.49 -13.01 -21.60
C GLY A 313 -7.43 -13.85 -20.92
N VAL A 314 -6.61 -13.22 -20.09
CA VAL A 314 -5.56 -13.85 -19.30
C VAL A 314 -5.99 -13.88 -17.85
N ASN A 315 -5.82 -15.05 -17.23
CA ASN A 315 -5.92 -15.21 -15.80
C ASN A 315 -4.54 -15.59 -15.24
N PHE A 316 -3.95 -14.67 -14.48
CA PHE A 316 -2.68 -14.85 -13.81
C PHE A 316 -2.89 -15.11 -12.32
N LYS A 317 -2.56 -16.32 -11.87
CA LYS A 317 -2.74 -16.76 -10.48
C LYS A 317 -1.41 -16.99 -9.81
N VAL A 318 -1.25 -16.47 -8.58
CA VAL A 318 -0.11 -16.76 -7.73
C VAL A 318 -0.61 -17.28 -6.38
N GLY A 319 -0.09 -18.45 -6.02
CA GLY A 319 -0.31 -19.07 -4.73
C GLY A 319 1.01 -19.45 -4.09
N PHE A 320 0.99 -19.64 -2.78
CA PHE A 320 2.13 -20.18 -2.06
C PHE A 320 1.71 -21.38 -1.22
N ILE A 321 2.56 -22.40 -1.19
CA ILE A 321 2.40 -23.56 -0.33
C ILE A 321 3.50 -23.49 0.73
N LEU A 322 3.12 -23.16 1.96
CA LEU A 322 4.04 -23.18 3.09
C LEU A 322 4.11 -24.61 3.62
N GLN A 323 5.07 -25.39 3.12
CA GLN A 323 5.35 -26.72 3.67
C GLN A 323 6.22 -26.56 4.91
N ARG A 324 5.63 -26.81 6.10
CA ARG A 324 6.43 -26.96 7.32
C ARG A 324 7.13 -28.32 7.24
N LYS A 325 8.46 -28.34 7.21
CA LYS A 325 9.22 -29.57 7.44
C LYS A 325 8.79 -30.12 8.80
N ARG A 326 8.15 -31.29 8.83
CA ARG A 326 7.99 -32.06 10.07
C ARG A 326 9.40 -32.53 10.43
N SER A 327 10.03 -31.83 11.37
CA SER A 327 11.23 -32.30 12.07
C SER A 327 10.82 -33.20 13.22
#